data_AF-A0A847LT59-F1
#
_entry.id   AF-A0A847LT59-F1
#
_cell.length_a   1.000
_cell.length_b   1.000
_cell.length_c   1.000
_cell.angle_alpha   90.00
_cell.angle_beta   90.00
_cell.angle_gamma   90.00
#
_symmetry.space_group_name_H-M   'P 1'
#
loop_
_entity.id
_entity.type
_entity.pdbx_description
1 polymer ?
#
loop_
_entity_poly.entity_id
_entity_poly.type
_entity_poly.pdbx_seq_one_letter_code
_entity_poly.pdbx_strand_id
1 'polypeptide(L)'
;MGNINIYEKKIKMFLFTNNYPFDKGEEFLENEIPILSKKFDITIVPTSKGKTNIIRELPLSVVLDSSFCDLFLKVSMKLCRVLWIFPEFFLFVKELIKAPKKLLSIKRIASWLSLASLQVYWFKKNYQDLIKDSQVSIILY
;
A
#
# COMPACT_ATOMS: atom_id res chain seq x y z
N MET A 1 6.85 21.03 -39.30
CA MET A 1 6.23 19.84 -38.68
C MET A 1 6.55 19.87 -37.19
N GLY A 2 5.61 20.38 -36.38
CA GLY A 2 5.79 20.42 -34.94
C GLY A 2 5.60 19.02 -34.36
N ASN A 3 6.63 18.47 -33.74
CA ASN A 3 6.50 17.29 -32.89
C ASN A 3 5.68 17.71 -31.67
N ILE A 4 4.38 17.45 -31.72
CA ILE A 4 3.49 17.60 -30.56
C ILE A 4 3.95 16.52 -29.58
N ASN A 5 4.62 16.96 -28.53
CA ASN A 5 5.11 16.08 -27.48
C ASN A 5 3.92 15.68 -26.60
N ILE A 6 3.11 14.71 -27.07
CA ILE A 6 1.95 14.17 -26.35
C ILE A 6 2.46 13.11 -25.36
N TYR A 7 3.38 13.47 -24.47
CA TYR A 7 3.49 12.73 -23.22
C TYR A 7 2.34 13.21 -22.34
N GLU A 8 1.16 12.64 -22.56
CA GLU A 8 0.05 12.78 -21.64
C GLU A 8 0.58 12.38 -20.25
N LYS A 9 0.64 13.36 -19.33
CA LYS A 9 1.09 13.13 -17.96
C LYS A 9 0.12 12.12 -17.34
N LYS A 10 0.57 10.87 -17.21
CA LYS A 10 -0.23 9.81 -16.60
C LYS A 10 -0.37 10.07 -15.10
N ILE A 11 -1.54 9.74 -14.58
CA ILE A 11 -1.81 9.83 -13.14
C ILE A 11 -0.98 8.75 -12.44
N LYS A 12 -0.28 9.14 -11.37
CA LYS A 12 0.49 8.18 -10.55
C LYS A 12 -0.45 7.40 -9.66
N MET A 13 -0.37 6.08 -9.73
CA MET A 13 -1.19 5.16 -8.96
C MET A 13 -0.34 4.24 -8.11
N PHE A 14 -0.61 4.24 -6.81
CA PHE A 14 0.00 3.32 -5.86
C PHE A 14 -1.02 2.25 -5.49
N LEU A 15 -0.70 1.01 -5.85
CA LEU A 15 -1.52 -0.15 -5.61
C LEU A 15 -0.95 -0.93 -4.44
N PHE A 16 -1.56 -0.79 -3.27
CA PHE A 16 -1.19 -1.60 -2.10
C PHE A 16 -1.87 -2.96 -2.20
N THR A 17 -1.06 -4.02 -2.16
CA THR A 17 -1.53 -5.41 -2.28
C THR A 17 -1.14 -6.21 -1.04
N ASN A 18 -1.82 -7.32 -0.81
CA ASN A 18 -1.43 -8.22 0.28
C ASN A 18 -0.12 -8.93 -0.07
N ASN A 19 -0.07 -9.51 -1.27
CA ASN A 19 0.98 -10.45 -1.66
C ASN A 19 1.27 -10.50 -3.16
N TYR A 20 0.52 -9.82 -4.02
CA TYR A 20 0.82 -9.74 -5.45
C TYR A 20 2.13 -8.96 -5.71
N PRO A 21 3.04 -9.45 -6.58
CA PRO A 21 2.90 -10.60 -7.50
C PRO A 21 3.37 -11.96 -6.94
N PHE A 22 3.70 -12.02 -5.65
CA PHE A 22 4.44 -13.11 -5.02
C PHE A 22 3.63 -14.31 -4.54
N ASP A 23 2.29 -14.24 -4.49
CA ASP A 23 1.49 -15.35 -3.94
C ASP A 23 0.04 -15.37 -4.44
N LYS A 24 -0.71 -16.42 -4.10
CA LYS A 24 -2.11 -16.62 -4.54
C LYS A 24 -3.10 -15.69 -3.84
N GLY A 25 -4.29 -15.54 -4.44
CA GLY A 25 -5.44 -14.80 -3.89
C GLY A 25 -5.71 -13.45 -4.54
N GLU A 26 -4.79 -12.96 -5.37
CA GLU A 26 -4.89 -11.68 -6.09
C GLU A 26 -4.71 -11.90 -7.61
N GLU A 27 -5.13 -13.05 -8.15
CA GLU A 27 -5.00 -13.43 -9.57
C GLU A 27 -5.72 -12.45 -10.52
N PHE A 28 -6.79 -11.80 -10.05
CA PHE A 28 -7.53 -10.82 -10.83
C PHE A 28 -6.64 -9.64 -11.31
N LEU A 29 -5.60 -9.31 -10.55
CA LEU A 29 -4.65 -8.25 -10.89
C LEU A 29 -3.82 -8.56 -12.15
N GLU A 30 -3.65 -9.85 -12.51
CA GLU A 30 -2.99 -10.24 -13.77
C GLU A 30 -3.68 -9.66 -15.00
N ASN A 31 -5.01 -9.58 -14.95
CA ASN A 31 -5.81 -9.04 -16.05
C ASN A 31 -6.05 -7.53 -15.90
N GLU A 32 -6.12 -7.03 -14.67
CA GLU A 32 -6.45 -5.62 -14.40
C GLU A 32 -5.25 -4.69 -14.62
N ILE A 33 -4.05 -5.08 -14.17
CA ILE A 33 -2.84 -4.24 -14.24
C ILE A 33 -2.47 -3.87 -15.70
N PRO A 34 -2.50 -4.79 -16.70
CA PRO A 34 -2.25 -4.42 -18.09
C PRO A 34 -3.24 -3.41 -18.66
N ILE A 35 -4.47 -3.37 -18.15
CA ILE A 35 -5.49 -2.41 -18.58
C ILE A 35 -5.24 -1.06 -17.90
N LEU A 36 -5.01 -1.07 -16.59
CA LEU A 36 -4.75 0.13 -15.80
C LEU A 36 -3.45 0.84 -16.23
N SER A 37 -2.38 0.09 -16.55
CA SER A 37 -1.08 0.66 -16.92
C SER A 37 -1.10 1.48 -18.22
N LYS A 38 -2.13 1.29 -19.06
CA LYS A 38 -2.36 2.13 -20.23
C LYS A 38 -2.68 3.58 -19.84
N LYS A 39 -3.34 3.79 -18.71
CA LYS A 39 -3.81 5.10 -18.23
C LYS A 39 -3.02 5.65 -17.05
N PHE A 40 -2.46 4.78 -16.22
CA PHE A 40 -1.79 5.13 -14.97
C PHE A 40 -0.33 4.72 -14.97
N ASP A 41 0.51 5.50 -14.29
CA ASP A 41 1.86 5.11 -13.90
C ASP A 41 1.76 4.33 -12.59
N ILE A 42 1.78 3.01 -12.68
CA ILE A 42 1.46 2.13 -11.54
C ILE A 42 2.73 1.75 -10.79
N THR A 43 2.69 1.91 -9.47
CA THR A 43 3.61 1.31 -8.52
C THR A 43 2.86 0.31 -7.64
N ILE A 44 3.24 -0.96 -7.70
CA ILE A 44 2.71 -2.03 -6.85
C ILE A 44 3.52 -2.09 -5.56
N VAL A 45 2.82 -2.11 -4.44
CA VAL A 45 3.39 -2.04 -3.10
C VAL A 45 2.83 -3.20 -2.25
N PRO A 46 3.45 -4.38 -2.32
CA PRO A 46 2.99 -5.52 -1.55
C PRO A 46 3.30 -5.37 -0.06
N THR A 47 2.43 -5.96 0.76
CA THR A 47 2.60 -6.04 2.22
C THR A 47 3.47 -7.25 2.61
N SER A 48 3.47 -8.31 1.80
CA SER A 48 4.23 -9.53 2.01
C SER A 48 4.79 -10.08 0.70
N LYS A 49 5.94 -10.76 0.77
CA LYS A 49 6.50 -11.55 -0.35
C LYS A 49 5.92 -12.97 -0.42
N GLY A 50 4.85 -13.25 0.33
CA GLY A 50 4.25 -14.58 0.36
C GLY A 50 5.14 -15.64 1.02
N LYS A 51 4.69 -16.89 0.96
CA LYS A 51 5.48 -18.07 1.36
C LYS A 51 5.76 -19.02 0.19
N THR A 52 5.19 -18.73 -0.97
CA THR A 52 5.34 -19.55 -2.17
C THR A 52 6.48 -19.02 -3.03
N ASN A 53 7.01 -19.87 -3.92
CA ASN A 53 8.03 -19.47 -4.90
C ASN A 53 7.38 -18.93 -6.19
N ILE A 54 6.15 -18.42 -6.10
CA ILE A 54 5.41 -17.91 -7.26
C ILE A 54 5.78 -16.45 -7.45
N ILE A 55 6.12 -16.05 -8.67
CA ILE A 55 6.28 -14.64 -9.03
C ILE A 55 5.60 -14.46 -10.38
N ARG A 56 4.57 -13.62 -10.42
CA ARG A 56 3.87 -13.30 -11.66
C ARG A 56 4.60 -12.23 -12.45
N GLU A 57 4.49 -12.32 -13.76
CA GLU A 57 5.05 -11.32 -14.66
C GLU A 57 4.28 -10.00 -14.55
N LEU A 58 5.03 -8.90 -14.53
CA LEU A 58 4.49 -7.54 -14.54
C LEU A 58 4.76 -6.89 -15.89
N PRO A 59 3.85 -6.04 -16.40
CA PRO A 59 4.15 -5.24 -17.58
C PRO A 59 5.37 -4.34 -17.34
N LEU A 60 6.19 -4.13 -18.37
CA LEU A 60 7.44 -3.35 -18.29
C LEU A 60 7.25 -1.93 -17.75
N SER A 61 6.07 -1.35 -17.92
CA SER A 61 5.75 0.00 -17.45
C SER A 61 5.33 0.07 -15.98
N VAL A 62 5.27 -1.06 -15.27
CA VAL A 62 4.81 -1.14 -13.87
C VAL A 62 6.00 -1.28 -12.95
N VAL A 63 6.04 -0.46 -11.91
CA VAL A 63 7.09 -0.49 -10.90
C VAL A 63 6.64 -1.39 -9.75
N LEU A 64 7.54 -2.24 -9.26
CA LEU A 64 7.34 -3.02 -8.04
C LEU A 64 8.21 -2.45 -6.92
N ASP A 65 7.59 -1.91 -5.88
CA ASP A 65 8.29 -1.44 -4.69
C ASP A 65 8.04 -2.36 -3.50
N SER A 66 8.99 -3.27 -3.27
CA SER A 66 8.96 -4.21 -2.15
C SER A 66 9.48 -3.65 -0.81
N SER A 67 9.89 -2.37 -0.76
CA SER A 67 10.43 -1.77 0.47
C SER A 67 9.37 -1.66 1.58
N PHE A 68 8.08 -1.64 1.22
CA PHE A 68 6.99 -1.70 2.20
C PHE A 68 6.93 -3.06 2.90
N CYS A 69 7.17 -4.18 2.21
CA CYS A 69 7.28 -5.50 2.84
C CYS A 69 8.32 -5.50 3.96
N ASP A 70 9.51 -4.95 3.70
CA ASP A 70 10.60 -4.93 4.67
C ASP A 70 10.26 -4.05 5.88
N LEU A 71 9.56 -2.94 5.66
CA LEU A 71 9.04 -2.10 6.74
C LEU A 71 7.96 -2.84 7.55
N PHE A 72 7.01 -3.47 6.86
CA PHE A 72 5.89 -4.18 7.48
C PHE A 72 6.37 -5.34 8.36
N LEU A 73 7.36 -6.11 7.90
CA LEU A 73 8.00 -7.16 8.71
C LEU A 73 8.73 -6.58 9.94
N LYS A 74 9.45 -5.46 9.79
CA LYS A 74 10.14 -4.81 10.91
C LYS A 74 9.19 -4.26 11.97
N VAL A 75 8.03 -3.74 11.54
CA VAL A 75 7.03 -3.14 12.44
C VAL A 75 6.12 -4.19 13.06
N SER A 76 5.73 -5.24 12.34
CA SER A 76 4.93 -6.34 12.91
C SER A 76 5.67 -7.06 14.04
N MET A 77 7.00 -7.13 13.98
CA MET A 77 7.85 -7.61 15.09
C MET A 77 7.98 -6.63 16.27
N LYS A 78 7.60 -5.36 16.10
CA LYS A 78 7.67 -4.30 17.13
C LYS A 78 6.36 -3.53 17.20
N LEU A 79 5.32 -4.17 17.73
CA LEU A 79 3.96 -3.62 17.94
C LEU A 79 3.93 -2.20 18.55
N CYS A 80 4.96 -1.79 19.29
CA CYS A 80 4.98 -0.50 19.99
C CYS A 80 5.29 0.73 19.11
N ARG A 81 5.72 0.60 17.84
CA ARG A 81 6.10 1.78 17.04
C ARG A 81 4.94 2.46 16.33
N VAL A 82 3.87 1.75 15.99
CA VAL A 82 2.68 2.36 15.35
C VAL A 82 2.00 3.35 16.30
N LEU A 83 2.00 3.06 17.60
CA LEU A 83 1.46 3.92 18.65
C LEU A 83 2.23 5.23 18.86
N TRP A 84 3.46 5.34 18.33
CA TRP A 84 4.26 6.57 18.34
C TRP A 84 4.08 7.44 17.09
N ILE A 85 3.52 6.89 16.01
CA ILE A 85 3.38 7.61 14.73
C ILE A 85 2.14 8.54 14.75
N PHE A 86 1.13 8.22 15.58
CA PHE A 86 -0.06 9.06 15.82
C PHE A 86 -0.54 8.92 17.28
N PRO A 87 -0.23 9.86 18.19
CA PRO A 87 -0.67 9.80 19.58
C PRO A 87 -2.20 9.79 19.75
N GLU A 88 -2.95 10.37 18.81
CA GLU A 88 -4.41 10.34 18.75
C GLU A 88 -4.94 8.92 18.49
N PHE A 89 -4.21 8.14 17.70
CA PHE A 89 -4.55 6.74 17.46
C PHE A 89 -4.37 5.89 18.72
N PHE A 90 -3.36 6.18 19.54
CA PHE A 90 -3.21 5.52 20.84
C PHE A 90 -4.40 5.78 21.77
N LEU A 91 -4.91 7.02 21.80
CA LEU A 91 -6.12 7.36 22.57
C LEU A 91 -7.33 6.59 22.05
N PHE A 92 -7.53 6.55 20.74
CA PHE A 92 -8.59 5.78 20.10
C PHE A 92 -8.50 4.27 20.41
N VAL A 93 -7.33 3.66 20.26
CA VAL A 93 -7.10 2.24 20.58
C VAL A 93 -7.32 1.97 22.07
N LYS A 94 -6.90 2.88 22.94
CA LYS A 94 -7.12 2.76 24.40
C LYS A 94 -8.60 2.80 24.76
N GLU A 95 -9.40 3.63 24.11
CA GLU A 95 -10.87 3.65 24.27
C GLU A 95 -11.52 2.38 23.73
N LEU A 96 -11.06 1.91 22.56
CA LEU A 96 -11.51 0.67 21.95
C LEU A 96 -11.22 -0.58 22.81
N ILE A 97 -10.08 -0.62 23.52
CA ILE A 97 -9.73 -1.72 24.44
C ILE A 97 -10.65 -1.76 25.67
N LYS A 98 -11.19 -0.60 26.09
CA LYS A 98 -12.16 -0.52 27.20
C LYS A 98 -13.56 -0.99 26.80
N ALA A 99 -13.84 -1.11 25.50
CA ALA A 99 -15.10 -1.63 24.98
C ALA A 99 -15.25 -3.14 25.30
N PRO A 100 -16.49 -3.66 25.41
CA PRO A 100 -16.74 -5.03 25.86
C PRO A 100 -16.05 -6.09 24.99
N LYS A 101 -15.50 -7.12 25.66
CA LYS A 101 -14.63 -8.18 25.11
C LYS A 101 -15.26 -9.07 24.01
N LYS A 102 -16.55 -8.90 23.66
CA LYS A 102 -17.22 -9.57 22.53
C LYS A 102 -16.87 -8.97 21.16
N LEU A 103 -16.14 -7.85 21.09
CA LEU A 103 -15.76 -7.20 19.83
C LEU A 103 -14.42 -7.71 19.25
N LEU A 104 -14.44 -8.92 18.68
CA LEU A 104 -13.45 -9.34 17.67
C LEU A 104 -13.28 -8.30 16.55
N SER A 105 -14.36 -7.59 16.23
CA SER A 105 -14.39 -6.50 15.23
C SER A 105 -13.47 -5.33 15.58
N ILE A 106 -13.30 -4.99 16.86
CA ILE A 106 -12.45 -3.87 17.27
C ILE A 106 -10.98 -4.14 16.98
N LYS A 107 -10.50 -5.36 17.29
CA LYS A 107 -9.12 -5.75 16.99
C LYS A 107 -8.85 -5.70 15.48
N ARG A 108 -9.83 -6.09 14.66
CA ARG A 108 -9.74 -5.98 13.19
C ARG A 108 -9.64 -4.52 12.74
N ILE A 109 -10.50 -3.64 13.27
CA ILE A 109 -10.49 -2.21 12.97
C ILE A 109 -9.14 -1.59 13.35
N ALA A 110 -8.65 -1.86 14.57
CA ALA A 110 -7.36 -1.34 15.02
C ALA A 110 -6.20 -1.85 14.15
N SER A 111 -6.25 -3.12 13.71
CA SER A 111 -5.26 -3.69 12.79
C SER A 111 -5.28 -3.00 11.44
N TRP A 112 -6.46 -2.76 10.86
CA TRP A 112 -6.62 -2.07 9.57
C TRP A 112 -6.13 -0.63 9.63
N LEU A 113 -6.46 0.10 10.69
CA LEU A 113 -5.99 1.47 10.90
C LEU A 113 -4.47 1.52 11.09
N SER A 114 -3.89 0.53 11.77
CA SER A 114 -2.44 0.41 11.92
C SER A 114 -1.74 0.19 10.58
N LEU A 115 -2.30 -0.67 9.74
CA LEU A 115 -1.80 -0.91 8.38
C LEU A 115 -1.90 0.36 7.53
N ALA A 116 -3.05 1.03 7.52
CA ALA A 116 -3.26 2.27 6.78
C ALA A 116 -2.28 3.38 7.22
N SER A 117 -2.05 3.51 8.52
CA SER A 117 -1.08 4.47 9.08
C SER A 117 0.34 4.18 8.61
N LEU A 118 0.72 2.90 8.53
CA LEU A 118 2.02 2.49 8.02
C LEU A 118 2.17 2.74 6.52
N GLN A 119 1.13 2.49 5.73
CA GLN A 119 1.12 2.79 4.30
C GLN A 119 1.30 4.29 4.07
N VAL A 120 0.58 5.13 4.81
CA VAL A 120 0.72 6.60 4.75
C VAL A 120 2.12 7.05 5.15
N TYR A 121 2.66 6.50 6.25
CA TYR A 121 4.01 6.83 6.70
C TYR A 121 5.06 6.45 5.65
N TRP A 122 4.99 5.23 5.12
CA TRP A 122 5.88 4.74 4.10
C TRP A 122 5.79 5.59 2.83
N PHE A 123 4.57 5.92 2.40
CA PHE A 123 4.35 6.74 1.21
C PHE A 123 4.95 8.13 1.39
N LYS A 124 4.67 8.80 2.50
CA LYS A 124 5.25 10.12 2.82
C LYS A 124 6.77 10.08 2.91
N LYS A 125 7.35 8.99 3.42
CA LYS A 125 8.80 8.87 3.56
C LYS A 125 9.52 8.69 2.21
N ASN A 126 8.97 7.87 1.31
CA ASN A 126 9.65 7.49 0.06
C ASN A 126 9.21 8.34 -1.14
N TYR A 127 8.03 8.95 -1.07
CA TYR A 127 7.40 9.65 -2.19
C TYR A 127 6.91 11.05 -1.81
N GLN A 128 7.53 11.67 -0.79
CA GLN A 128 7.15 13.02 -0.31
C GLN A 128 7.12 14.05 -1.44
N ASP A 129 8.07 13.96 -2.36
CA ASP A 129 8.22 14.92 -3.45
C ASP A 129 7.08 14.81 -4.48
N LEU A 130 6.47 13.63 -4.60
CA LEU A 130 5.31 13.43 -5.47
C LEU A 130 4.03 14.08 -4.95
N ILE A 131 3.93 14.28 -3.63
CA ILE A 131 2.78 14.95 -3.00
C ILE A 131 2.75 16.43 -3.38
N LYS A 132 3.91 17.04 -3.63
CA LYS A 132 4.02 18.46 -4.01
C LYS A 132 3.60 18.70 -5.47
N ASP A 133 3.62 17.67 -6.31
CA ASP A 133 3.50 17.80 -7.77
C ASP A 133 2.11 17.42 -8.33
N SER A 134 1.12 17.33 -7.44
CA SER A 134 -0.33 17.33 -7.67
C SER A 134 -0.84 16.43 -8.81
N GLN A 135 -1.02 15.14 -8.50
CA GLN A 135 -2.14 14.23 -8.90
C GLN A 135 -1.73 12.79 -8.55
N VAL A 136 -2.01 12.37 -7.32
CA VAL A 136 -1.74 11.00 -6.83
C VAL A 136 -3.07 10.34 -6.47
N SER A 137 -3.32 9.16 -7.02
CA SER A 137 -4.44 8.30 -6.61
C SER A 137 -3.89 7.11 -5.83
N ILE A 138 -4.35 6.94 -4.59
CA ILE A 138 -3.99 5.82 -3.72
C ILE A 138 -5.20 4.88 -3.66
N ILE A 139 -5.03 3.63 -4.07
CA ILE A 139 -6.07 2.60 -3.97
C ILE A 139 -5.57 1.48 -3.04
N LEU A 140 -6.42 1.08 -2.12
CA LEU A 140 -6.17 0.03 -1.12
C LEU A 140 -7.02 -1.19 -1.50
N TYR A 141 -6.38 -2.34 -1.69
CA TYR A 141 -7.05 -3.64 -1.86
C TYR A 141 -6.80 -4.53 -0.63
#